data_AF-A0A954I177-F1
#
_entry.id   AF-A0A954I177-F1
#
_cell.length_a   1.000
_cell.length_b   1.000
_cell.length_c   1.000
_cell.angle_alpha   90.00
_cell.angle_beta   90.00
_cell.angle_gamma   90.00
#
_symmetry.space_group_name_H-M   'P 1'
#
loop_
_entity.id
_entity.type
_entity.pdbx_description
1 polymer ?
#
loop_
_entity_poly.entity_id
_entity_poly.type
_entity_poly.pdbx_seq_one_letter_code
_entity_poly.pdbx_strand_id
1 'polypeptide(L)'
;WQQDYETFTEEDVARLNPNWTPIDDPASGLQPRHSSHVHGAACLYGHQMQQQLGFGAALMTARGDIAADGKLPREFIHQGLKEVVMHEVGHTLGLRHNFKASTWKSLDEIREKGADPSVAIVASVMDYSPANIEKSKETQGLYYSQTLGPYDYWAIEYGYKPFSTSEDKELAQIAARSGEPGHAYATDEDTRSSDSDPLSNRFDLGKEPISFARRQMEHAAKLLSKVVDRSVTDGKGYQRARQAFGLLLSEYWRTAIYASRFPGGVYVHRDHKGDKDASPPFEIVEAEKQREAMQLLVDSAFASPDYDGPMLNFLAASRWNHWGQRDTDRLDYPIHETTLRMQREILRQVLGSRTLQRLHDNEVKVAADADAFTLAEHMRLIVNGIFTEWSAKEAKGEFTDRQPYIDSYRRNLQRETLQQLSDMVTRGGGPEDARTLARMHLQRLNTQLTGLLKSKELKLDDYSRAHLQDSQARIKQVLNAQLEISAGGSSTRFLIFGAEPK
;
A
#
# COMPACT_ATOMS: atom_id res chain seq x y z
N TRP A 1 31.68 -27.72 4.08
CA TRP A 1 32.38 -26.45 4.32
C TRP A 1 32.94 -26.55 5.73
N GLN A 2 34.20 -26.98 5.83
CA GLN A 2 34.97 -26.93 7.08
C GLN A 2 35.30 -25.46 7.34
N GLN A 3 35.14 -25.06 8.61
CA GLN A 3 35.53 -23.76 9.16
C GLN A 3 37.01 -23.53 8.94
N ASP A 4 37.37 -22.46 8.23
CA ASP A 4 38.71 -21.87 8.26
C ASP A 4 38.65 -20.41 7.72
N TYR A 5 37.71 -19.59 8.20
CA TYR A 5 37.76 -18.12 8.04
C TYR A 5 36.99 -17.42 9.17
N GLU A 6 37.53 -17.45 10.39
CA GLU A 6 37.17 -16.49 11.44
C GLU A 6 38.47 -15.89 11.99
N THR A 7 38.83 -14.71 11.51
CA THR A 7 39.93 -13.88 12.06
C THR A 7 39.36 -12.62 12.70
N PHE A 8 38.43 -12.80 13.63
CA PHE A 8 38.13 -11.78 14.63
C PHE A 8 38.39 -12.40 15.98
N THR A 9 39.45 -11.94 16.63
CA THR A 9 39.74 -12.29 18.02
C THR A 9 38.84 -11.47 18.96
N GLU A 10 38.66 -11.90 20.19
CA GLU A 10 37.94 -11.12 21.21
C GLU A 10 38.54 -9.71 21.41
N GLU A 11 39.85 -9.55 21.13
CA GLU A 11 40.57 -8.28 21.21
C GLU A 11 40.22 -7.34 20.03
N ASP A 12 39.92 -7.89 18.85
CA ASP A 12 39.45 -7.12 17.68
C ASP A 12 38.03 -6.57 17.90
N VAL A 13 37.17 -7.36 18.55
CA VAL A 13 35.81 -6.96 18.94
C VAL A 13 35.84 -5.87 20.01
N ALA A 14 36.75 -5.98 20.99
CA ALA A 14 36.89 -5.00 22.06
C ALA A 14 37.40 -3.63 21.58
N ARG A 15 38.24 -3.59 20.53
CA ARG A 15 38.71 -2.34 19.91
C ARG A 15 37.63 -1.59 19.14
N LEU A 16 36.66 -2.29 18.56
CA LEU A 16 35.58 -1.70 17.77
C LEU A 16 34.51 -1.01 18.65
N ASN A 17 34.53 -1.19 19.98
CA ASN A 17 33.53 -0.61 20.86
C ASN A 17 34.06 -0.24 22.26
N PRO A 18 34.93 0.80 22.38
CA PRO A 18 35.66 1.09 23.61
C PRO A 18 34.80 1.64 24.78
N ASN A 19 33.49 1.87 24.61
CA ASN A 19 32.63 2.52 25.61
C ASN A 19 31.32 1.77 25.94
N TRP A 20 31.29 0.43 25.82
CA TRP A 20 30.14 -0.34 26.32
C TRP A 20 30.35 -0.75 27.78
N THR A 21 29.66 -0.10 28.71
CA THR A 21 29.50 -0.57 30.09
C THR A 21 28.05 -1.00 30.37
N PRO A 22 27.83 -2.19 30.95
CA PRO A 22 26.49 -2.63 31.35
C PRO A 22 26.01 -1.98 32.67
N ILE A 23 24.77 -1.49 32.66
CA ILE A 23 23.78 -1.45 33.76
C ILE A 23 23.81 -0.24 34.72
N ASP A 24 22.74 0.56 34.60
CA ASP A 24 21.78 0.99 35.64
C ASP A 24 22.29 1.52 36.99
N ASP A 25 22.14 2.84 37.19
CA ASP A 25 21.78 3.41 38.49
C ASP A 25 20.26 3.70 38.51
N PRO A 26 19.44 2.96 39.29
CA PRO A 26 18.00 3.19 39.38
C PRO A 26 17.60 4.35 40.31
N ALA A 27 18.54 5.14 40.86
CA ALA A 27 18.25 6.10 41.94
C ALA A 27 18.12 7.58 41.54
N SER A 28 18.10 7.95 40.25
CA SER A 28 17.81 9.34 39.84
C SER A 28 16.48 9.44 39.08
N GLY A 29 15.45 9.89 39.78
CA GLY A 29 14.10 10.14 39.26
C GLY A 29 13.97 11.31 38.28
N LEU A 30 14.93 11.45 37.36
CA LEU A 30 14.95 12.45 36.28
C LEU A 30 15.62 11.83 35.04
N GLN A 31 14.91 10.97 34.31
CA GLN A 31 15.35 10.59 32.97
C GLN A 31 14.98 11.72 31.98
N PRO A 32 15.94 12.28 31.23
CA PRO A 32 15.62 12.94 29.98
C PRO A 32 15.03 11.87 29.07
N ARG A 33 13.85 12.12 28.52
CA ARG A 33 13.28 11.28 27.46
C ARG A 33 14.14 11.42 26.19
N HIS A 34 15.29 10.76 26.17
CA HIS A 34 15.88 10.31 24.92
C HIS A 34 15.10 9.08 24.52
N SER A 35 14.19 9.24 23.57
CA SER A 35 13.61 8.11 22.84
C SER A 35 14.77 7.30 22.29
N SER A 36 15.03 6.15 22.90
CA SER A 36 15.83 5.09 22.34
C SER A 36 15.11 4.67 21.05
N HIS A 37 15.47 5.28 19.93
CA HIS A 37 15.05 4.85 18.60
C HIS A 37 15.77 3.54 18.30
N VAL A 38 15.24 2.45 18.86
CA VAL A 38 15.62 1.10 18.45
C VAL A 38 14.97 0.88 17.09
N HIS A 39 15.75 1.03 16.02
CA HIS A 39 15.35 0.54 14.70
C HIS A 39 14.91 -0.91 14.85
N GLY A 40 13.82 -1.33 14.20
CA GLY A 40 13.49 -2.75 14.14
C GLY A 40 14.69 -3.49 13.58
N ALA A 41 15.45 -4.19 14.45
CA ALA A 41 16.78 -4.71 14.17
C ALA A 41 16.78 -5.91 13.21
N ALA A 42 15.78 -6.01 12.35
CA ALA A 42 15.60 -7.11 11.40
C ALA A 42 15.32 -6.53 10.01
N CYS A 43 16.30 -6.64 9.12
CA CYS A 43 16.01 -6.67 7.69
C CYS A 43 15.09 -7.87 7.43
N LEU A 44 13.94 -7.61 6.79
CA LEU A 44 12.97 -8.65 6.47
C LEU A 44 13.01 -9.02 4.98
N TYR A 45 14.00 -8.53 4.23
CA TYR A 45 14.00 -8.66 2.78
C TYR A 45 13.99 -10.12 2.34
N GLY A 46 14.86 -10.96 2.91
CA GLY A 46 14.87 -12.40 2.58
C GLY A 46 13.52 -13.10 2.83
N HIS A 47 12.85 -12.80 3.95
CA HIS A 47 11.53 -13.36 4.24
C HIS A 47 10.43 -12.82 3.31
N GLN A 48 10.47 -11.52 2.99
CA GLN A 48 9.47 -10.92 2.10
C GLN A 48 9.74 -11.25 0.62
N MET A 49 10.99 -11.48 0.23
CA MET A 49 11.39 -12.03 -1.05
C MET A 49 10.84 -13.44 -1.23
N GLN A 50 10.79 -14.28 -0.18
CA GLN A 50 10.10 -15.56 -0.25
C GLN A 50 8.62 -15.40 -0.66
N GLN A 51 7.94 -14.34 -0.18
CA GLN A 51 6.57 -14.04 -0.61
C GLN A 51 6.52 -13.60 -2.09
N GLN A 52 7.49 -12.81 -2.56
CA GLN A 52 7.60 -12.44 -3.97
C GLN A 52 7.86 -13.64 -4.88
N LEU A 53 8.73 -14.56 -4.47
CA LEU A 53 8.95 -15.82 -5.19
C LEU A 53 7.67 -16.68 -5.21
N GLY A 54 6.95 -16.73 -4.10
CA GLY A 54 5.65 -17.40 -4.01
C GLY A 54 4.60 -16.78 -4.94
N PHE A 55 4.51 -15.45 -4.96
CA PHE A 55 3.66 -14.71 -5.91
C PHE A 55 4.05 -15.02 -7.35
N GLY A 56 5.34 -14.99 -7.69
CA GLY A 56 5.84 -15.36 -9.00
C GLY A 56 5.43 -16.79 -9.39
N ALA A 57 5.51 -17.74 -8.47
CA ALA A 57 5.07 -19.12 -8.69
C ALA A 57 3.55 -19.20 -8.93
N ALA A 58 2.74 -18.51 -8.11
CA ALA A 58 1.29 -18.46 -8.26
C ALA A 58 0.89 -17.86 -9.61
N LEU A 59 1.51 -16.75 -9.99
CA LEU A 59 1.25 -16.05 -11.24
C LEU A 59 1.66 -16.90 -12.46
N MET A 60 2.88 -17.44 -12.47
CA MET A 60 3.36 -18.28 -13.58
C MET A 60 2.53 -19.57 -13.69
N THR A 61 2.12 -20.18 -12.58
CA THR A 61 1.25 -21.36 -12.58
C THR A 61 -0.12 -21.02 -13.16
N ALA A 62 -0.77 -19.96 -12.67
CA ALA A 62 -2.09 -19.53 -13.14
C ALA A 62 -2.12 -19.11 -14.62
N ARG A 63 -0.97 -18.66 -15.16
CA ARG A 63 -0.79 -18.40 -16.60
C ARG A 63 -0.56 -19.66 -17.44
N GLY A 64 -0.17 -20.76 -16.81
CA GLY A 64 0.30 -21.96 -17.50
C GLY A 64 1.75 -21.87 -17.98
N ASP A 65 2.52 -20.94 -17.42
CA ASP A 65 3.93 -20.73 -17.76
C ASP A 65 4.84 -21.81 -17.17
N ILE A 66 4.43 -22.40 -16.05
CA ILE A 66 5.07 -23.52 -15.33
C ILE A 66 4.01 -24.58 -14.95
N ALA A 67 4.49 -25.76 -14.55
CA ALA A 67 3.62 -26.85 -14.11
C ALA A 67 2.96 -26.57 -12.74
N ALA A 68 1.86 -27.26 -12.46
CA ALA A 68 1.12 -27.17 -11.20
C ALA A 68 1.93 -27.58 -9.95
N ASP A 69 3.08 -28.22 -10.12
CA ASP A 69 4.02 -28.50 -9.02
C ASP A 69 4.74 -27.24 -8.51
N GLY A 70 4.55 -26.10 -9.20
CA GLY A 70 5.00 -24.77 -8.81
C GLY A 70 6.52 -24.60 -8.87
N LYS A 71 7.23 -25.46 -9.60
CA LYS A 71 8.67 -25.32 -9.78
C LYS A 71 8.97 -24.08 -10.62
N LEU A 72 9.63 -23.12 -9.98
CA LEU A 72 10.08 -21.89 -10.62
C LEU A 72 11.26 -22.16 -11.57
N PRO A 73 11.40 -21.36 -12.65
CA PRO A 73 12.60 -21.39 -13.48
C PRO A 73 13.86 -21.15 -12.64
N ARG A 74 14.94 -21.88 -12.92
CA ARG A 74 16.22 -21.71 -12.20
C ARG A 74 16.75 -20.29 -12.29
N GLU A 75 16.60 -19.67 -13.46
CA GLU A 75 16.99 -18.28 -13.68
C GLU A 75 16.27 -17.33 -12.72
N PHE A 76 14.95 -17.45 -12.58
CA PHE A 76 14.15 -16.64 -11.65
C PHE A 76 14.67 -16.74 -10.20
N ILE A 77 14.93 -17.97 -9.74
CA ILE A 77 15.47 -18.22 -8.39
C ILE A 77 16.88 -17.63 -8.25
N HIS A 78 17.77 -17.89 -9.21
CA HIS A 78 19.16 -17.40 -9.17
C HIS A 78 19.21 -15.87 -9.16
N GLN A 79 18.39 -15.22 -9.98
CA GLN A 79 18.33 -13.76 -10.05
C GLN A 79 17.88 -13.16 -8.72
N GLY A 80 16.81 -13.69 -8.10
CA GLY A 80 16.33 -13.22 -6.81
C GLY A 80 17.30 -13.50 -5.66
N LEU A 81 17.97 -14.67 -5.66
CA LEU A 81 19.01 -14.97 -4.67
C LEU A 81 20.20 -14.01 -4.79
N LYS A 82 20.64 -13.71 -6.03
CA LYS A 82 21.73 -12.77 -6.25
C LYS A 82 21.36 -11.38 -5.74
N GLU A 83 20.15 -10.90 -5.99
CA GLU A 83 19.69 -9.59 -5.49
C GLU A 83 19.67 -9.53 -3.96
N VAL A 84 19.14 -10.57 -3.29
CA VAL A 84 19.20 -10.66 -1.81
C VAL A 84 20.64 -10.66 -1.32
N VAL A 85 21.55 -11.42 -1.93
CA VAL A 85 22.96 -11.43 -1.52
C VAL A 85 23.60 -10.05 -1.69
N MET A 86 23.35 -9.35 -2.81
CA MET A 86 23.86 -7.98 -3.00
C MET A 86 23.30 -7.03 -1.94
N HIS A 87 22.02 -7.13 -1.60
CA HIS A 87 21.36 -6.33 -0.56
C HIS A 87 21.99 -6.54 0.83
N GLU A 88 22.13 -7.79 1.26
CA GLU A 88 22.68 -8.09 2.59
C GLU A 88 24.16 -7.71 2.68
N VAL A 89 24.94 -7.89 1.61
CA VAL A 89 26.31 -7.37 1.54
C VAL A 89 26.33 -5.84 1.65
N GLY A 90 25.38 -5.14 1.03
CA GLY A 90 25.19 -3.69 1.21
C GLY A 90 25.03 -3.30 2.68
N HIS A 91 24.22 -4.03 3.45
CA HIS A 91 24.11 -3.81 4.90
C HIS A 91 25.44 -4.03 5.64
N THR A 92 26.24 -5.04 5.26
CA THR A 92 27.59 -5.22 5.86
C THR A 92 28.54 -4.06 5.56
N LEU A 93 28.29 -3.33 4.46
CA LEU A 93 28.98 -2.10 4.08
C LEU A 93 28.29 -0.83 4.62
N GLY A 94 27.36 -0.96 5.57
CA GLY A 94 26.71 0.17 6.23
C GLY A 94 25.59 0.85 5.44
N LEU A 95 25.17 0.30 4.29
CA LEU A 95 24.07 0.88 3.51
C LEU A 95 22.73 0.61 4.21
N ARG A 96 21.88 1.64 4.23
CA ARG A 96 20.48 1.55 4.66
C ARG A 96 19.57 1.21 3.49
N HIS A 97 18.36 0.77 3.78
CA HIS A 97 17.33 0.58 2.75
C HIS A 97 17.09 1.86 1.96
N ASN A 98 16.82 1.72 0.65
CA ASN A 98 16.41 2.80 -0.24
C ASN A 98 15.13 2.42 -1.02
N PHE A 99 13.97 2.82 -0.51
CA PHE A 99 12.64 2.49 -1.04
C PHE A 99 12.15 3.40 -2.18
N LYS A 100 13.03 4.26 -2.72
CA LYS A 100 12.78 5.05 -3.93
C LYS A 100 13.46 4.48 -5.16
N ALA A 101 14.33 3.49 -4.99
CA ALA A 101 15.23 3.07 -6.04
C ALA A 101 14.51 2.38 -7.21
N SER A 102 13.35 1.78 -6.93
CA SER A 102 12.42 1.19 -7.89
C SER A 102 11.84 2.18 -8.89
N THR A 103 11.88 3.49 -8.60
CA THR A 103 11.30 4.56 -9.43
C THR A 103 12.27 5.17 -10.44
N TRP A 104 13.50 4.64 -10.53
CA TRP A 104 14.52 5.18 -11.44
C TRP A 104 14.20 4.95 -12.93
N LYS A 105 13.82 3.71 -13.29
CA LYS A 105 13.50 3.32 -14.67
C LYS A 105 12.02 3.11 -14.85
N SER A 106 11.50 3.42 -16.03
CA SER A 106 10.13 3.07 -16.42
C SER A 106 9.99 1.56 -16.65
N LEU A 107 8.74 1.08 -16.65
CA LEU A 107 8.45 -0.33 -16.96
C LEU A 107 8.88 -0.71 -18.38
N ASP A 108 8.78 0.22 -19.33
CA ASP A 108 9.16 -0.03 -20.72
C ASP A 108 10.68 -0.16 -20.88
N GLU A 109 11.47 0.60 -20.13
CA GLU A 109 12.95 0.51 -20.14
C GLU A 109 13.48 -0.82 -19.58
N ILE A 110 12.71 -1.53 -18.76
CA ILE A 110 13.10 -2.82 -18.17
C ILE A 110 12.42 -4.02 -18.84
N ARG A 111 11.69 -3.78 -19.94
CA ARG A 111 10.92 -4.75 -20.72
C ARG A 111 11.68 -5.22 -21.97
N GLU A 112 12.93 -5.62 -21.79
CA GLU A 112 13.78 -6.05 -22.91
C GLU A 112 14.18 -7.53 -22.80
N LYS A 113 13.75 -8.33 -23.78
CA LYS A 113 14.16 -9.74 -23.85
C LYS A 113 15.65 -9.83 -24.16
N GLY A 114 16.39 -10.53 -23.31
CA GLY A 114 17.84 -10.63 -23.43
C GLY A 114 18.57 -9.39 -22.90
N ALA A 115 17.91 -8.60 -22.05
CA ALA A 115 18.51 -7.48 -21.34
C ALA A 115 19.88 -7.85 -20.74
N ASP A 116 20.84 -6.93 -20.88
CA ASP A 116 22.20 -7.10 -20.38
C ASP A 116 22.19 -7.14 -18.83
N PRO A 117 22.63 -8.23 -18.18
CA PRO A 117 22.71 -8.33 -16.72
C PRO A 117 23.71 -7.35 -16.09
N SER A 118 24.54 -6.66 -16.88
CA SER A 118 25.42 -5.58 -16.43
C SER A 118 24.69 -4.26 -16.20
N VAL A 119 23.44 -4.14 -16.68
CA VAL A 119 22.60 -2.95 -16.55
C VAL A 119 21.58 -3.15 -15.43
N ALA A 120 21.64 -2.31 -14.39
CA ALA A 120 20.71 -2.38 -13.26
C ALA A 120 19.27 -2.01 -13.67
N ILE A 121 18.27 -2.64 -13.05
CA ILE A 121 16.85 -2.29 -13.26
C ILE A 121 16.31 -1.30 -12.21
N VAL A 122 16.96 -1.24 -11.05
CA VAL A 122 16.65 -0.30 -9.95
C VAL A 122 17.90 0.51 -9.60
N ALA A 123 17.70 1.67 -8.98
CA ALA A 123 18.80 2.58 -8.64
C ALA A 123 19.71 2.04 -7.53
N SER A 124 19.21 1.12 -6.70
CA SER A 124 19.88 0.56 -5.54
C SER A 124 19.39 -0.85 -5.26
N VAL A 125 20.30 -1.77 -4.94
CA VAL A 125 19.94 -3.10 -4.43
C VAL A 125 19.35 -3.04 -3.02
N MET A 126 19.43 -1.89 -2.35
CA MET A 126 18.89 -1.66 -1.00
C MET A 126 17.37 -1.42 -0.98
N ASP A 127 16.70 -1.45 -2.13
CA ASP A 127 15.25 -1.45 -2.22
C ASP A 127 14.66 -2.85 -1.97
N TYR A 128 13.38 -2.92 -1.65
CA TYR A 128 12.60 -4.15 -1.67
C TYR A 128 11.90 -4.27 -3.02
N SER A 129 12.65 -4.63 -4.06
CA SER A 129 12.12 -4.72 -5.43
C SER A 129 11.21 -5.94 -5.58
N PRO A 130 10.04 -5.83 -6.24
CA PRO A 130 9.21 -6.98 -6.59
C PRO A 130 9.80 -7.70 -7.79
N ALA A 131 9.34 -8.93 -8.03
CA ALA A 131 9.67 -9.64 -9.26
C ALA A 131 9.14 -8.87 -10.48
N ASN A 132 10.00 -8.55 -11.44
CA ASN A 132 9.61 -8.00 -12.73
C ASN A 132 9.04 -9.12 -13.63
N ILE A 133 7.73 -9.37 -13.57
CA ILE A 133 7.07 -10.40 -14.39
C ILE A 133 6.13 -9.75 -15.41
N GLU A 134 6.48 -9.90 -16.69
CA GLU A 134 5.81 -9.26 -17.81
C GLU A 134 4.58 -10.01 -18.31
N LYS A 135 3.62 -9.29 -18.93
CA LYS A 135 2.37 -9.86 -19.50
C LYS A 135 2.63 -11.03 -20.45
N SER A 136 3.73 -10.97 -21.20
CA SER A 136 4.14 -11.98 -22.18
C SER A 136 5.59 -12.40 -21.94
N LYS A 137 5.88 -13.68 -22.14
CA LYS A 137 7.26 -14.22 -22.12
C LYS A 137 8.15 -13.61 -23.21
N GLU A 138 7.55 -13.11 -24.30
CA GLU A 138 8.28 -12.54 -25.43
C GLU A 138 8.93 -11.20 -25.10
N THR A 139 8.39 -10.49 -24.11
CA THR A 139 8.88 -9.19 -23.67
C THR A 139 9.44 -9.23 -22.26
N GLN A 140 9.67 -10.44 -21.72
CA GLN A 140 10.20 -10.63 -20.38
C GLN A 140 11.68 -10.21 -20.34
N GLY A 141 11.97 -9.17 -19.56
CA GLY A 141 13.34 -8.78 -19.20
C GLY A 141 13.86 -9.55 -17.99
N LEU A 142 14.89 -9.00 -17.34
CA LEU A 142 15.39 -9.54 -16.06
C LEU A 142 14.26 -9.53 -15.02
N TYR A 143 14.17 -10.58 -14.23
CA TYR A 143 13.21 -10.70 -13.12
C TYR A 143 13.62 -9.85 -11.92
N TYR A 144 14.92 -9.70 -11.68
CA TYR A 144 15.51 -8.94 -10.57
C TYR A 144 16.82 -8.29 -11.01
N SER A 145 17.28 -7.24 -10.32
CA SER A 145 18.53 -6.57 -10.68
C SER A 145 19.71 -7.53 -10.53
N GLN A 146 20.57 -7.59 -11.56
CA GLN A 146 21.73 -8.48 -11.58
C GLN A 146 23.05 -7.75 -11.32
N THR A 147 23.00 -6.45 -11.07
CA THR A 147 24.15 -5.59 -10.77
C THR A 147 23.72 -4.45 -9.84
N LEU A 148 24.70 -3.67 -9.38
CA LEU A 148 24.50 -2.49 -8.55
C LEU A 148 23.99 -1.31 -9.37
N GLY A 149 23.13 -0.50 -8.77
CA GLY A 149 22.60 0.72 -9.40
C GLY A 149 23.43 1.97 -9.09
N PRO A 150 23.11 3.11 -9.72
CA PRO A 150 23.83 4.38 -9.51
C PRO A 150 23.90 4.81 -8.04
N TYR A 151 22.82 4.66 -7.26
CA TYR A 151 22.81 5.01 -5.85
C TYR A 151 23.80 4.16 -5.03
N ASP A 152 23.90 2.86 -5.32
CA ASP A 152 24.82 1.97 -4.60
C ASP A 152 26.26 2.42 -4.79
N TYR A 153 26.66 2.71 -6.03
CA TYR A 153 28.00 3.22 -6.35
C TYR A 153 28.24 4.57 -5.70
N TRP A 154 27.26 5.47 -5.71
CA TRP A 154 27.36 6.79 -5.10
C TRP A 154 27.52 6.73 -3.57
N ALA A 155 26.72 5.89 -2.90
CA ALA A 155 26.79 5.70 -1.46
C ALA A 155 28.12 5.07 -1.03
N ILE A 156 28.62 4.08 -1.80
CA ILE A 156 29.94 3.48 -1.54
C ILE A 156 31.07 4.47 -1.82
N GLU A 157 30.97 5.28 -2.87
CA GLU A 157 31.95 6.34 -3.13
C GLU A 157 32.02 7.31 -1.95
N TYR A 158 30.86 7.74 -1.43
CA TYR A 158 30.80 8.62 -0.27
C TYR A 158 31.41 7.97 0.99
N GLY A 159 31.08 6.70 1.27
CA GLY A 159 31.50 6.03 2.50
C GLY A 159 32.94 5.51 2.51
N TYR A 160 33.53 5.22 1.35
CA TYR A 160 34.76 4.42 1.26
C TYR A 160 35.83 4.94 0.31
N LYS A 161 35.59 6.00 -0.47
CA LYS A 161 36.63 6.54 -1.36
C LYS A 161 37.78 7.12 -0.51
N PRO A 162 39.03 6.67 -0.73
CA PRO A 162 40.17 7.24 -0.01
C PRO A 162 40.43 8.67 -0.51
N PHE A 163 40.63 9.60 0.42
CA PHE A 163 40.96 10.99 0.11
C PHE A 163 42.41 11.30 0.48
N SER A 164 43.12 11.99 -0.41
CA SER A 164 44.47 12.54 -0.15
C SER A 164 44.43 14.02 0.26
N THR A 165 43.25 14.63 0.21
CA THR A 165 42.94 16.04 0.43
C THR A 165 41.98 16.18 1.62
N SER A 166 41.41 17.36 1.82
CA SER A 166 40.42 17.62 2.88
C SER A 166 39.17 16.74 2.70
N GLU A 167 39.01 15.73 3.56
CA GLU A 167 37.87 14.79 3.56
C GLU A 167 36.52 15.50 3.47
N ASP A 168 36.26 16.50 4.34
CA ASP A 168 34.99 17.25 4.33
C ASP A 168 34.64 17.87 2.97
N LYS A 169 35.64 18.36 2.22
CA LYS A 169 35.42 19.00 0.92
C LYS A 169 35.09 17.95 -0.15
N GLU A 170 35.77 16.82 -0.11
CA GLU A 170 35.55 15.73 -1.06
C GLU A 170 34.19 15.06 -0.81
N LEU A 171 33.84 14.81 0.46
CA LEU A 171 32.53 14.31 0.85
C LEU A 171 31.41 15.25 0.43
N ALA A 172 31.57 16.57 0.65
CA ALA A 172 30.60 17.55 0.21
C ALA A 172 30.42 17.57 -1.33
N GLN A 173 31.51 17.39 -2.09
CA GLN A 173 31.43 17.30 -3.55
C GLN A 173 30.68 16.05 -4.03
N ILE A 174 30.89 14.90 -3.35
CA ILE A 174 30.14 13.68 -3.65
C ILE A 174 28.67 13.86 -3.27
N ALA A 175 28.38 14.38 -2.08
CA ALA A 175 27.01 14.59 -1.60
C ALA A 175 26.20 15.58 -2.47
N ALA A 176 26.86 16.58 -3.07
CA ALA A 176 26.22 17.56 -3.96
C ALA A 176 25.64 16.96 -5.25
N ARG A 177 25.85 15.65 -5.49
CA ARG A 177 25.28 14.88 -6.61
C ARG A 177 23.91 14.28 -6.27
N SER A 178 23.28 14.61 -5.14
CA SER A 178 22.00 14.01 -4.72
C SER A 178 20.87 14.21 -5.73
N GLY A 179 20.90 15.32 -6.50
CA GLY A 179 19.93 15.62 -7.55
C GLY A 179 20.11 14.82 -8.85
N GLU A 180 21.18 14.03 -9.00
CA GLU A 180 21.40 13.24 -10.21
C GLU A 180 20.35 12.11 -10.36
N PRO A 181 19.92 11.78 -11.60
CA PRO A 181 18.99 10.68 -11.83
C PRO A 181 19.49 9.35 -11.24
N GLY A 182 18.66 8.74 -10.38
CA GLY A 182 18.99 7.49 -9.70
C GLY A 182 19.61 7.67 -8.32
N HIS A 183 19.78 8.90 -7.82
CA HIS A 183 20.27 9.17 -6.45
C HIS A 183 19.17 9.46 -5.42
N ALA A 184 17.90 9.41 -5.82
CA ALA A 184 16.77 9.58 -4.91
C ALA A 184 16.82 8.57 -3.75
N TYR A 185 16.52 9.05 -2.54
CA TYR A 185 16.66 8.26 -1.30
C TYR A 185 15.46 8.40 -0.38
N ALA A 186 14.91 7.27 0.06
CA ALA A 186 13.99 7.17 1.19
C ALA A 186 14.20 5.87 1.95
N THR A 187 14.19 5.93 3.28
CA THR A 187 14.58 4.81 4.13
C THR A 187 13.42 4.33 5.02
N ASP A 188 13.68 3.46 5.98
CA ASP A 188 12.67 2.78 6.80
C ASP A 188 11.66 3.73 7.44
N GLU A 189 12.12 4.87 7.96
CA GLU A 189 11.27 5.86 8.64
C GLU A 189 10.39 6.67 7.70
N ASP A 190 10.60 6.55 6.38
CA ASP A 190 9.85 7.25 5.33
C ASP A 190 8.81 6.34 4.63
N THR A 191 8.80 5.04 4.94
CA THR A 191 8.02 4.01 4.23
C THR A 191 6.93 3.39 5.12
N ARG A 192 6.46 4.12 6.14
CA ARG A 192 5.32 3.71 6.96
C ARG A 192 4.02 3.99 6.21
N SER A 193 2.92 3.38 6.66
CA SER A 193 1.60 3.56 6.03
C SER A 193 1.13 5.03 6.01
N SER A 194 1.49 5.81 7.03
CA SER A 194 1.05 7.20 7.18
C SER A 194 1.93 8.24 6.50
N ASP A 195 3.08 7.83 5.96
CA ASP A 195 4.03 8.75 5.32
C ASP A 195 3.47 9.26 3.98
N SER A 196 3.89 10.45 3.58
CA SER A 196 3.23 11.22 2.51
C SER A 196 3.78 10.98 1.10
N ASP A 197 4.97 10.39 0.99
CA ASP A 197 5.61 10.20 -0.30
C ASP A 197 5.09 8.93 -0.98
N PRO A 198 4.41 9.03 -2.14
CA PRO A 198 3.91 7.86 -2.85
C PRO A 198 5.00 7.14 -3.66
N LEU A 199 6.23 7.67 -3.77
CA LEU A 199 7.37 7.01 -4.41
C LEU A 199 8.21 6.18 -3.45
N SER A 200 7.89 6.23 -2.15
CA SER A 200 8.57 5.43 -1.12
C SER A 200 7.68 4.25 -0.74
N ASN A 201 7.83 3.12 -1.43
CA ASN A 201 7.10 1.89 -1.12
C ASN A 201 8.04 0.69 -1.10
N ARG A 202 7.58 -0.37 -0.44
CA ARG A 202 8.19 -1.70 -0.59
C ARG A 202 7.44 -2.43 -1.68
N PHE A 203 8.14 -3.12 -2.56
CA PHE A 203 7.57 -3.95 -3.63
C PHE A 203 6.76 -3.19 -4.69
N ASP A 204 7.14 -1.96 -5.00
CA ASP A 204 6.75 -1.29 -6.24
C ASP A 204 7.90 -1.33 -7.28
N LEU A 205 7.56 -1.09 -8.54
CA LEU A 205 8.56 -1.12 -9.63
C LEU A 205 8.13 -0.20 -10.76
N GLY A 206 9.05 0.62 -11.22
CA GLY A 206 8.82 1.52 -12.34
C GLY A 206 8.69 2.98 -11.89
N LYS A 207 9.14 3.88 -12.75
CA LYS A 207 9.06 5.35 -12.57
C LYS A 207 7.65 5.88 -12.31
N GLU A 208 6.63 5.17 -12.76
CA GLU A 208 5.22 5.54 -12.61
C GLU A 208 4.46 4.49 -11.75
N PRO A 209 4.41 4.64 -10.41
CA PRO A 209 3.82 3.63 -9.53
C PRO A 209 2.33 3.37 -9.75
N ILE A 210 1.54 4.35 -10.21
CA ILE A 210 0.12 4.16 -10.57
C ILE A 210 -0.01 3.18 -11.74
N SER A 211 0.85 3.32 -12.76
CA SER A 211 0.88 2.43 -13.92
C SER A 211 1.27 1.00 -13.53
N PHE A 212 2.26 0.85 -12.64
CA PHE A 212 2.61 -0.44 -12.06
C PHE A 212 1.45 -1.06 -11.27
N ALA A 213 0.80 -0.28 -10.40
CA ALA A 213 -0.34 -0.75 -9.61
C ALA A 213 -1.48 -1.24 -10.51
N ARG A 214 -1.88 -0.45 -11.51
CA ARG A 214 -2.89 -0.83 -12.51
C ARG A 214 -2.56 -2.15 -13.18
N ARG A 215 -1.31 -2.30 -13.66
CA ARG A 215 -0.84 -3.53 -14.32
C ARG A 215 -0.96 -4.74 -13.38
N GLN A 216 -0.45 -4.64 -12.16
CA GLN A 216 -0.46 -5.74 -11.20
C GLN A 216 -1.89 -6.12 -10.79
N MET A 217 -2.75 -5.14 -10.56
CA MET A 217 -4.16 -5.36 -10.22
C MET A 217 -4.89 -6.09 -11.35
N GLU A 218 -4.71 -5.65 -12.60
CA GLU A 218 -5.28 -6.33 -13.78
C GLU A 218 -4.78 -7.78 -13.90
N HIS A 219 -3.49 -8.02 -13.66
CA HIS A 219 -2.89 -9.35 -13.76
C HIS A 219 -3.47 -10.29 -12.72
N ALA A 220 -3.43 -9.87 -11.46
CA ALA A 220 -3.94 -10.64 -10.35
C ALA A 220 -5.42 -10.99 -10.55
N ALA A 221 -6.26 -9.98 -10.83
CA ALA A 221 -7.70 -10.16 -11.02
C ALA A 221 -8.02 -11.17 -12.13
N LYS A 222 -7.35 -11.08 -13.30
CA LYS A 222 -7.55 -12.01 -14.43
C LYS A 222 -7.13 -13.45 -14.13
N LEU A 223 -6.21 -13.65 -13.20
CA LEU A 223 -5.65 -14.96 -12.88
C LEU A 223 -6.37 -15.67 -11.73
N LEU A 224 -7.10 -14.93 -10.88
CA LEU A 224 -7.83 -15.51 -9.74
C LEU A 224 -8.78 -16.63 -10.15
N SER A 225 -9.50 -16.51 -11.28
CA SER A 225 -10.44 -17.54 -11.75
C SER A 225 -9.76 -18.81 -12.30
N LYS A 226 -8.45 -18.74 -12.62
CA LYS A 226 -7.70 -19.85 -13.22
C LYS A 226 -6.95 -20.71 -12.21
N VAL A 227 -6.89 -20.27 -10.94
CA VAL A 227 -5.99 -20.88 -9.95
C VAL A 227 -6.32 -22.34 -9.66
N VAL A 228 -7.59 -22.74 -9.65
CA VAL A 228 -7.99 -24.12 -9.37
C VAL A 228 -7.56 -25.02 -10.53
N ASP A 229 -7.99 -24.69 -11.74
CA ASP A 229 -7.69 -25.46 -12.96
C ASP A 229 -6.19 -25.58 -13.22
N ARG A 230 -5.40 -24.56 -12.85
CA ARG A 230 -3.97 -24.50 -13.16
C ARG A 230 -3.07 -25.02 -12.05
N SER A 231 -3.53 -25.01 -10.79
CA SER A 231 -2.67 -25.34 -9.63
C SER A 231 -2.99 -26.70 -9.01
N VAL A 232 -4.04 -27.39 -9.47
CA VAL A 232 -4.48 -28.68 -8.94
C VAL A 232 -4.37 -29.74 -10.03
N THR A 233 -3.80 -30.89 -9.69
CA THR A 233 -3.65 -32.06 -10.59
C THR A 233 -4.34 -33.27 -9.98
N ASP A 234 -4.66 -34.26 -10.81
CA ASP A 234 -5.34 -35.49 -10.40
C ASP A 234 -4.64 -36.15 -9.20
N GLY A 235 -5.43 -36.49 -8.18
CA GLY A 235 -4.95 -37.10 -6.95
C GLY A 235 -4.24 -36.14 -5.97
N LYS A 236 -4.19 -34.82 -6.23
CA LYS A 236 -3.69 -33.82 -5.30
C LYS A 236 -4.83 -33.05 -4.62
N GLY A 237 -4.54 -32.52 -3.43
CA GLY A 237 -5.46 -31.66 -2.69
C GLY A 237 -5.44 -30.21 -3.19
N TYR A 238 -6.46 -29.43 -2.81
CA TYR A 238 -6.68 -28.07 -3.29
C TYR A 238 -5.92 -26.97 -2.52
N GLN A 239 -5.07 -27.32 -1.56
CA GLN A 239 -4.36 -26.37 -0.70
C GLN A 239 -3.50 -25.39 -1.51
N ARG A 240 -2.89 -25.86 -2.61
CA ARG A 240 -2.09 -25.03 -3.51
C ARG A 240 -2.93 -24.00 -4.23
N ALA A 241 -4.17 -24.32 -4.61
CA ALA A 241 -5.09 -23.36 -5.21
C ALA A 241 -5.43 -22.24 -4.21
N ARG A 242 -5.70 -22.59 -2.93
CA ARG A 242 -5.91 -21.57 -1.87
C ARG A 242 -4.69 -20.67 -1.68
N GLN A 243 -3.49 -21.25 -1.65
CA GLN A 243 -2.24 -20.47 -1.51
C GLN A 243 -2.03 -19.53 -2.70
N ALA A 244 -2.16 -20.04 -3.93
CA ALA A 244 -2.03 -19.24 -5.14
C ALA A 244 -3.07 -18.11 -5.21
N PHE A 245 -4.34 -18.43 -4.90
CA PHE A 245 -5.41 -17.43 -4.79
C PHE A 245 -5.08 -16.35 -3.77
N GLY A 246 -4.63 -16.73 -2.57
CA GLY A 246 -4.25 -15.79 -1.52
C GLY A 246 -3.08 -14.88 -1.89
N LEU A 247 -2.06 -15.40 -2.58
CA LEU A 247 -0.91 -14.62 -3.04
C LEU A 247 -1.30 -13.61 -4.13
N LEU A 248 -2.08 -14.03 -5.13
CA LEU A 248 -2.59 -13.14 -6.16
C LEU A 248 -3.53 -12.07 -5.57
N LEU A 249 -4.44 -12.46 -4.68
CA LEU A 249 -5.36 -11.53 -4.02
C LEU A 249 -4.59 -10.52 -3.15
N SER A 250 -3.57 -10.98 -2.41
CA SER A 250 -2.70 -10.11 -1.63
C SER A 250 -1.97 -9.08 -2.51
N GLU A 251 -1.45 -9.50 -3.67
CA GLU A 251 -0.82 -8.60 -4.65
C GLU A 251 -1.78 -7.51 -5.14
N TYR A 252 -3.00 -7.90 -5.53
CA TYR A 252 -4.03 -6.98 -5.98
C TYR A 252 -4.29 -5.88 -4.95
N TRP A 253 -4.50 -6.26 -3.68
CA TRP A 253 -4.81 -5.29 -2.65
C TRP A 253 -3.59 -4.49 -2.18
N ARG A 254 -2.39 -5.08 -2.17
CA ARG A 254 -1.16 -4.36 -1.82
C ARG A 254 -0.89 -3.23 -2.81
N THR A 255 -1.06 -3.49 -4.09
CA THR A 255 -0.86 -2.50 -5.15
C THR A 255 -1.95 -1.42 -5.17
N ALA A 256 -3.20 -1.78 -4.83
CA ALA A 256 -4.25 -0.80 -4.56
C ALA A 256 -3.90 0.15 -3.39
N ILE A 257 -3.22 -0.34 -2.35
CA ILE A 257 -2.77 0.49 -1.22
C ILE A 257 -1.68 1.48 -1.66
N TYR A 258 -0.85 1.17 -2.67
CA TYR A 258 0.10 2.16 -3.20
C TYR A 258 -0.63 3.34 -3.86
N ALA A 259 -1.65 3.06 -4.66
CA ALA A 259 -2.46 4.11 -5.28
C ALA A 259 -3.13 5.01 -4.23
N SER A 260 -3.51 4.48 -3.07
CA SER A 260 -4.14 5.29 -2.00
C SER A 260 -3.21 6.26 -1.28
N ARG A 261 -1.88 6.21 -1.55
CA ARG A 261 -0.91 7.19 -1.04
C ARG A 261 -0.84 8.48 -1.86
N PHE A 262 -1.31 8.47 -3.11
CA PHE A 262 -1.23 9.63 -4.01
C PHE A 262 -2.16 10.79 -3.59
N PRO A 263 -3.43 10.57 -3.19
CA PRO A 263 -4.28 11.66 -2.71
C PRO A 263 -3.67 12.33 -1.47
N GLY A 264 -3.42 13.64 -1.56
CA GLY A 264 -2.71 14.41 -0.54
C GLY A 264 -1.24 14.03 -0.37
N GLY A 265 -0.64 13.36 -1.36
CA GLY A 265 0.75 12.96 -1.38
C GLY A 265 1.71 14.13 -1.61
N VAL A 266 2.95 13.98 -1.15
CA VAL A 266 4.03 14.97 -1.31
C VAL A 266 5.33 14.20 -1.56
N TYR A 267 5.98 14.47 -2.68
CA TYR A 267 7.33 14.00 -2.98
C TYR A 267 8.32 14.68 -2.04
N VAL A 268 9.16 13.88 -1.37
CA VAL A 268 10.16 14.33 -0.41
C VAL A 268 11.56 14.19 -1.01
N HIS A 269 12.26 15.31 -1.14
CA HIS A 269 13.63 15.35 -1.65
C HIS A 269 14.60 15.69 -0.53
N ARG A 270 15.83 15.16 -0.63
CA ARG A 270 16.91 15.37 0.34
C ARG A 270 18.05 16.21 -0.23
N ASP A 271 17.78 16.90 -1.33
CA ASP A 271 18.75 17.76 -2.00
C ASP A 271 19.05 18.99 -1.16
N HIS A 272 20.30 19.45 -1.19
CA HIS A 272 20.67 20.70 -0.55
C HIS A 272 20.51 21.88 -1.50
N LYS A 273 20.27 23.05 -0.90
CA LYS A 273 20.21 24.30 -1.65
C LYS A 273 21.55 24.58 -2.33
N GLY A 274 21.54 24.64 -3.66
CA GLY A 274 22.72 24.91 -4.47
C GLY A 274 23.35 23.65 -5.07
N ASP A 275 22.86 22.47 -4.72
CA ASP A 275 23.23 21.23 -5.41
C ASP A 275 22.76 21.31 -6.88
N LYS A 276 23.50 20.61 -7.76
CA LYS A 276 23.14 20.56 -9.16
C LYS A 276 21.88 19.70 -9.32
N ASP A 277 20.95 20.15 -10.17
CA ASP A 277 19.68 19.46 -10.45
C ASP A 277 18.80 19.24 -9.20
N ALA A 278 19.01 20.03 -8.14
CA ALA A 278 18.28 19.93 -6.88
C ALA A 278 16.78 20.24 -7.02
N SER A 279 15.96 19.39 -6.40
CA SER A 279 14.52 19.60 -6.28
C SER A 279 14.17 20.30 -4.96
N PRO A 280 13.01 21.00 -4.88
CA PRO A 280 12.50 21.47 -3.60
C PRO A 280 12.34 20.31 -2.61
N PRO A 281 12.58 20.50 -1.29
CA PRO A 281 12.44 19.43 -0.31
C PRO A 281 11.06 18.77 -0.29
N PHE A 282 10.03 19.53 -0.68
CA PHE A 282 8.66 19.07 -0.77
C PHE A 282 8.05 19.53 -2.09
N GLU A 283 7.55 18.59 -2.87
CA GLU A 283 6.78 18.85 -4.07
C GLU A 283 5.42 18.15 -3.96
N ILE A 284 4.34 18.89 -4.18
CA ILE A 284 3.00 18.32 -4.11
C ILE A 284 2.78 17.45 -5.33
N VAL A 285 2.24 16.24 -5.11
CA VAL A 285 1.86 15.34 -6.21
C VAL A 285 0.88 16.07 -7.13
N GLU A 286 1.11 15.98 -8.43
CA GLU A 286 0.35 16.69 -9.45
C GLU A 286 -1.15 16.33 -9.38
N ALA A 287 -2.02 17.32 -9.56
CA ALA A 287 -3.47 17.14 -9.42
C ALA A 287 -4.02 16.03 -10.34
N GLU A 288 -3.48 15.91 -11.55
CA GLU A 288 -3.80 14.83 -12.49
C GLU A 288 -3.50 13.44 -11.93
N LYS A 289 -2.31 13.23 -11.35
CA LYS A 289 -1.93 11.93 -10.75
C LYS A 289 -2.79 11.59 -9.54
N GLN A 290 -3.16 12.58 -8.74
CA GLN A 290 -4.08 12.37 -7.61
C GLN A 290 -5.47 11.92 -8.09
N ARG A 291 -6.00 12.54 -9.17
CA ARG A 291 -7.26 12.12 -9.81
C ARG A 291 -7.15 10.74 -10.45
N GLU A 292 -6.05 10.46 -11.15
CA GLU A 292 -5.78 9.15 -11.76
C GLU A 292 -5.78 8.04 -10.71
N ALA A 293 -5.12 8.26 -9.58
CA ALA A 293 -5.09 7.32 -8.46
C ALA A 293 -6.49 7.10 -7.87
N MET A 294 -7.25 8.17 -7.65
CA MET A 294 -8.63 8.07 -7.15
C MET A 294 -9.54 7.31 -8.12
N GLN A 295 -9.40 7.58 -9.42
CA GLN A 295 -10.17 6.88 -10.46
C GLN A 295 -9.81 5.38 -10.48
N LEU A 296 -8.52 5.04 -10.41
CA LEU A 296 -8.08 3.65 -10.31
C LEU A 296 -8.73 2.97 -9.10
N LEU A 297 -8.71 3.58 -7.92
CA LEU A 297 -9.33 3.01 -6.72
C LEU A 297 -10.84 2.81 -6.87
N VAL A 298 -11.55 3.78 -7.45
CA VAL A 298 -13.01 3.71 -7.68
C VAL A 298 -13.35 2.58 -8.64
N ASP A 299 -12.62 2.46 -9.74
CA ASP A 299 -12.89 1.47 -10.80
C ASP A 299 -12.45 0.05 -10.43
N SER A 300 -11.70 -0.12 -9.34
CA SER A 300 -11.12 -1.40 -8.96
C SER A 300 -11.37 -1.77 -7.50
N ALA A 301 -10.59 -1.23 -6.56
CA ALA A 301 -10.66 -1.56 -5.13
C ALA A 301 -12.04 -1.29 -4.50
N PHE A 302 -12.70 -0.22 -4.95
CA PHE A 302 -14.04 0.14 -4.54
C PHE A 302 -15.11 -0.32 -5.52
N ALA A 303 -14.75 -1.01 -6.61
CA ALA A 303 -15.73 -1.71 -7.44
C ALA A 303 -16.19 -3.00 -6.73
N SER A 304 -17.35 -3.52 -7.15
CA SER A 304 -17.80 -4.83 -6.71
C SER A 304 -16.95 -5.89 -7.40
N PRO A 305 -16.25 -6.77 -6.65
CA PRO A 305 -15.38 -7.76 -7.25
C PRO A 305 -16.18 -8.85 -7.96
N ASP A 306 -15.69 -9.27 -9.13
CA ASP A 306 -16.26 -10.35 -9.94
C ASP A 306 -15.53 -11.68 -9.67
N TYR A 307 -15.70 -12.21 -8.46
CA TYR A 307 -15.13 -13.52 -8.11
C TYR A 307 -16.01 -14.65 -8.64
N ASP A 308 -15.39 -15.71 -9.17
CA ASP A 308 -16.07 -16.97 -9.45
C ASP A 308 -16.51 -17.65 -8.13
N GLY A 309 -17.79 -17.50 -7.79
CA GLY A 309 -18.38 -18.00 -6.55
C GLY A 309 -18.20 -19.51 -6.35
N PRO A 310 -18.59 -20.37 -7.31
CA PRO A 310 -18.32 -21.80 -7.26
C PRO A 310 -16.85 -22.15 -7.02
N MET A 311 -15.91 -21.44 -7.65
CA MET A 311 -14.46 -21.67 -7.49
C MET A 311 -14.01 -21.51 -6.03
N LEU A 312 -14.62 -20.61 -5.25
CA LEU A 312 -14.28 -20.40 -3.84
C LEU A 312 -14.43 -21.66 -2.97
N ASN A 313 -15.32 -22.59 -3.34
CA ASN A 313 -15.50 -23.87 -2.62
C ASN A 313 -14.32 -24.83 -2.79
N PHE A 314 -13.46 -24.58 -3.76
CA PHE A 314 -12.22 -25.32 -3.98
C PHE A 314 -11.03 -24.69 -3.25
N LEU A 315 -11.20 -23.59 -2.51
CA LEU A 315 -10.12 -22.96 -1.75
C LEU A 315 -9.97 -23.59 -0.36
N ALA A 316 -9.77 -24.92 -0.32
CA ALA A 316 -9.64 -25.67 0.92
C ALA A 316 -8.40 -25.26 1.71
N ALA A 317 -8.57 -24.99 3.00
CA ALA A 317 -7.46 -24.78 3.92
C ALA A 317 -6.78 -26.10 4.30
N SER A 318 -5.55 -26.02 4.82
CA SER A 318 -4.91 -27.15 5.48
C SER A 318 -4.71 -26.86 6.96
N ARG A 319 -4.97 -27.89 7.78
CA ARG A 319 -4.76 -27.90 9.24
C ARG A 319 -3.29 -28.12 9.63
N TRP A 320 -2.41 -28.26 8.64
CA TRP A 320 -1.00 -28.49 8.87
C TRP A 320 -0.33 -27.18 9.30
N ASN A 321 0.27 -27.20 10.49
CA ASN A 321 1.02 -26.08 11.04
C ASN A 321 2.52 -26.36 10.98
N HIS A 322 3.27 -25.51 10.27
CA HIS A 322 4.73 -25.54 10.22
C HIS A 322 5.28 -24.15 9.88
N TRP A 323 6.61 -24.04 9.79
CA TRP A 323 7.34 -22.80 9.53
C TRP A 323 6.90 -22.00 8.28
N GLY A 324 6.22 -22.62 7.30
CA GLY A 324 5.74 -21.98 6.08
C GLY A 324 4.21 -21.96 5.92
N GLN A 325 3.46 -22.53 6.86
CA GLN A 325 1.99 -22.56 6.83
C GLN A 325 1.46 -22.59 8.25
N ARG A 326 0.54 -21.68 8.58
CA ARG A 326 -0.16 -21.68 9.88
C ARG A 326 -1.49 -22.41 9.75
N ASP A 327 -1.94 -23.02 10.85
CA ASP A 327 -3.31 -23.52 10.94
C ASP A 327 -4.29 -22.35 10.77
N THR A 328 -5.45 -22.64 10.17
CA THR A 328 -6.51 -21.66 9.92
C THR A 328 -7.69 -21.92 10.84
N ASP A 329 -8.15 -20.88 11.54
CA ASP A 329 -9.32 -20.98 12.41
C ASP A 329 -10.60 -21.33 11.62
N ARG A 330 -10.71 -20.81 10.40
CA ARG A 330 -11.83 -21.00 9.48
C ARG A 330 -11.40 -21.80 8.24
N LEU A 331 -12.10 -22.91 7.97
CA LEU A 331 -11.76 -23.85 6.88
C LEU A 331 -12.21 -23.36 5.50
N ASP A 332 -13.38 -22.73 5.41
CA ASP A 332 -13.86 -22.10 4.17
C ASP A 332 -13.11 -20.78 3.91
N TYR A 333 -13.29 -20.19 2.72
CA TYR A 333 -12.62 -18.94 2.36
C TYR A 333 -13.50 -17.73 2.68
N PRO A 334 -13.13 -16.86 3.65
CA PRO A 334 -13.96 -15.73 4.07
C PRO A 334 -13.83 -14.55 3.10
N ILE A 335 -14.36 -14.68 1.88
CA ILE A 335 -14.10 -13.72 0.80
C ILE A 335 -14.64 -12.31 1.08
N HIS A 336 -15.83 -12.20 1.69
CA HIS A 336 -16.41 -10.90 2.07
C HIS A 336 -15.60 -10.20 3.14
N GLU A 337 -15.19 -10.91 4.17
CA GLU A 337 -14.37 -10.37 5.27
C GLU A 337 -13.00 -9.95 4.75
N THR A 338 -12.38 -10.80 3.92
CA THR A 338 -11.08 -10.51 3.30
C THR A 338 -11.15 -9.26 2.44
N THR A 339 -12.16 -9.15 1.58
CA THR A 339 -12.37 -7.98 0.72
C THR A 339 -12.62 -6.71 1.54
N LEU A 340 -13.54 -6.76 2.50
CA LEU A 340 -13.87 -5.60 3.34
C LEU A 340 -12.69 -5.13 4.19
N ARG A 341 -11.88 -6.07 4.72
CA ARG A 341 -10.67 -5.72 5.47
C ARG A 341 -9.71 -4.90 4.61
N MET A 342 -9.47 -5.31 3.37
CA MET A 342 -8.56 -4.59 2.49
C MET A 342 -9.13 -3.24 2.03
N GLN A 343 -10.43 -3.19 1.70
CA GLN A 343 -11.12 -1.93 1.41
C GLN A 343 -11.05 -0.95 2.58
N ARG A 344 -11.18 -1.44 3.82
CA ARG A 344 -11.05 -0.62 5.03
C ARG A 344 -9.66 0.00 5.16
N GLU A 345 -8.58 -0.73 4.85
CA GLU A 345 -7.23 -0.16 4.90
C GLU A 345 -7.06 0.98 3.88
N ILE A 346 -7.61 0.83 2.67
CA ILE A 346 -7.61 1.88 1.66
C ILE A 346 -8.43 3.08 2.15
N LEU A 347 -9.63 2.87 2.69
CA LEU A 347 -10.47 3.93 3.26
C LEU A 347 -9.77 4.67 4.41
N ARG A 348 -9.09 3.95 5.31
CA ARG A 348 -8.31 4.56 6.40
C ARG A 348 -7.19 5.47 5.89
N GLN A 349 -6.60 5.14 4.75
CA GLN A 349 -5.60 5.98 4.12
C GLN A 349 -6.24 7.23 3.52
N VAL A 350 -7.27 7.07 2.67
CA VAL A 350 -7.84 8.20 1.92
C VAL A 350 -8.74 9.11 2.76
N LEU A 351 -9.40 8.60 3.80
CA LEU A 351 -10.20 9.38 4.76
C LEU A 351 -9.43 9.66 6.07
N GLY A 352 -8.16 9.28 6.15
CA GLY A 352 -7.34 9.47 7.34
C GLY A 352 -7.07 10.94 7.64
N SER A 353 -7.06 11.31 8.93
CA SER A 353 -6.88 12.72 9.36
C SER A 353 -5.65 13.39 8.74
N ARG A 354 -4.51 12.68 8.66
CA ARG A 354 -3.27 13.22 8.06
C ARG A 354 -3.44 13.50 6.57
N THR A 355 -4.10 12.60 5.84
CA THR A 355 -4.36 12.78 4.41
C THR A 355 -5.27 13.98 4.16
N LEU A 356 -6.36 14.09 4.93
CA LEU A 356 -7.30 15.22 4.80
C LEU A 356 -6.66 16.56 5.20
N GLN A 357 -5.80 16.57 6.23
CA GLN A 357 -5.01 17.75 6.60
C GLN A 357 -4.05 18.15 5.49
N ARG A 358 -3.32 17.20 4.90
CA ARG A 358 -2.41 17.49 3.77
C ARG A 358 -3.16 18.03 2.57
N LEU A 359 -4.31 17.46 2.21
CA LEU A 359 -5.14 17.98 1.12
C LEU A 359 -5.54 19.44 1.38
N HIS A 360 -5.98 19.74 2.61
CA HIS A 360 -6.34 21.11 3.02
C HIS A 360 -5.15 22.07 2.96
N ASP A 361 -3.98 21.67 3.49
CA ASP A 361 -2.76 22.47 3.46
C ASP A 361 -2.23 22.67 2.03
N ASN A 362 -2.38 21.66 1.17
CA ASN A 362 -1.86 21.68 -0.19
C ASN A 362 -2.60 22.70 -1.06
N GLU A 363 -3.90 22.94 -0.84
CA GLU A 363 -4.64 23.98 -1.54
C GLU A 363 -4.06 25.38 -1.32
N VAL A 364 -3.46 25.65 -0.15
CA VAL A 364 -2.79 26.94 0.14
C VAL A 364 -1.39 27.02 -0.50
N LYS A 365 -0.75 25.86 -0.70
CA LYS A 365 0.61 25.76 -1.24
C LYS A 365 0.64 25.78 -2.78
N VAL A 366 -0.48 25.49 -3.42
CA VAL A 366 -0.64 25.61 -4.88
C VAL A 366 -1.10 27.02 -5.22
N ALA A 367 -0.55 27.61 -6.30
CA ALA A 367 -0.93 28.93 -6.75
C ALA A 367 -2.43 28.98 -7.11
N ALA A 368 -3.10 30.10 -6.82
CA ALA A 368 -4.57 30.21 -6.95
C ALA A 368 -5.10 30.04 -8.39
N ASP A 369 -4.24 30.25 -9.40
CA ASP A 369 -4.53 30.08 -10.82
C ASP A 369 -4.05 28.72 -11.39
N ALA A 370 -3.39 27.89 -10.57
CA ALA A 370 -2.97 26.55 -10.94
C ALA A 370 -4.05 25.51 -10.57
N ASP A 371 -4.06 24.39 -11.31
CA ASP A 371 -4.95 23.28 -11.01
C ASP A 371 -4.53 22.59 -9.70
N ALA A 372 -5.48 22.44 -8.77
CA ALA A 372 -5.27 21.84 -7.46
C ALA A 372 -6.29 20.73 -7.21
N PHE A 373 -5.81 19.60 -6.70
CA PHE A 373 -6.68 18.54 -6.22
C PHE A 373 -7.18 18.86 -4.80
N THR A 374 -8.40 19.36 -4.71
CA THR A 374 -8.96 19.90 -3.46
C THR A 374 -9.49 18.82 -2.52
N LEU A 375 -9.55 19.13 -1.23
CA LEU A 375 -10.22 18.33 -0.21
C LEU A 375 -11.69 18.06 -0.58
N ALA A 376 -12.39 19.07 -1.10
CA ALA A 376 -13.78 18.94 -1.53
C ALA A 376 -13.93 17.99 -2.73
N GLU A 377 -13.04 18.08 -3.72
CA GLU A 377 -12.99 17.15 -4.84
C GLU A 377 -12.73 15.71 -4.37
N HIS A 378 -11.75 15.52 -3.49
CA HIS A 378 -11.38 14.23 -2.93
C HIS A 378 -12.55 13.53 -2.24
N MET A 379 -13.21 14.22 -1.30
CA MET A 379 -14.37 13.66 -0.59
C MET A 379 -15.52 13.37 -1.53
N ARG A 380 -15.75 14.23 -2.53
CA ARG A 380 -16.77 14.01 -3.55
C ARG A 380 -16.48 12.78 -4.41
N LEU A 381 -15.24 12.54 -4.81
CA LEU A 381 -14.86 11.36 -5.62
C LEU A 381 -15.09 10.07 -4.84
N ILE A 382 -14.69 10.01 -3.56
CA ILE A 382 -14.93 8.85 -2.70
C ILE A 382 -16.44 8.57 -2.57
N VAL A 383 -17.21 9.60 -2.18
CA VAL A 383 -18.65 9.41 -1.95
C VAL A 383 -19.38 9.08 -3.25
N ASN A 384 -19.08 9.77 -4.35
CA ASN A 384 -19.74 9.46 -5.62
C ASN A 384 -19.36 8.08 -6.15
N GLY A 385 -18.10 7.65 -6.00
CA GLY A 385 -17.62 6.36 -6.50
C GLY A 385 -18.12 5.17 -5.69
N ILE A 386 -18.36 5.33 -4.37
CA ILE A 386 -18.82 4.24 -3.51
C ILE A 386 -20.35 4.12 -3.48
N PHE A 387 -21.07 5.23 -3.60
CA PHE A 387 -22.53 5.29 -3.49
C PHE A 387 -23.23 5.47 -4.84
N THR A 388 -22.67 4.88 -5.90
CA THR A 388 -23.19 4.96 -7.28
C THR A 388 -24.65 4.54 -7.38
N GLU A 389 -25.03 3.44 -6.72
CA GLU A 389 -26.40 2.90 -6.72
C GLU A 389 -27.39 3.83 -6.01
N TRP A 390 -26.92 4.70 -5.13
CA TRP A 390 -27.78 5.64 -4.40
C TRP A 390 -28.13 6.86 -5.25
N SER A 391 -27.26 7.18 -6.20
CA SER A 391 -27.34 8.35 -7.06
C SER A 391 -27.93 8.06 -8.45
N ALA A 392 -28.27 6.80 -8.74
CA ALA A 392 -28.71 6.35 -10.06
C ALA A 392 -30.01 7.05 -10.49
N LYS A 393 -29.90 7.95 -11.48
CA LYS A 393 -31.04 8.69 -12.05
C LYS A 393 -32.11 7.78 -12.67
N GLU A 394 -31.73 6.56 -13.04
CA GLU A 394 -32.58 5.56 -13.68
C GLU A 394 -32.73 4.28 -12.85
N ALA A 395 -32.77 4.39 -11.51
CA ALA A 395 -33.02 3.23 -10.65
C ALA A 395 -34.43 2.65 -10.91
N LYS A 396 -34.51 1.69 -11.83
CA LYS A 396 -35.73 1.01 -12.30
C LYS A 396 -35.47 -0.49 -12.43
N GLY A 397 -36.52 -1.29 -12.30
CA GLY A 397 -36.48 -2.74 -12.49
C GLY A 397 -36.82 -3.55 -11.25
N GLU A 398 -36.82 -4.88 -11.42
CA GLU A 398 -37.12 -5.84 -10.36
C GLU A 398 -35.87 -6.62 -9.96
N PHE A 399 -35.57 -6.60 -8.66
CA PHE A 399 -34.41 -7.27 -8.07
C PHE A 399 -34.86 -8.38 -7.13
N THR A 400 -33.99 -9.38 -6.95
CA THR A 400 -34.24 -10.53 -6.07
C THR A 400 -33.06 -10.71 -5.14
N ASP A 401 -33.22 -11.47 -4.05
CA ASP A 401 -32.11 -11.68 -3.11
C ASP A 401 -30.88 -12.37 -3.74
N ARG A 402 -31.07 -13.05 -4.88
CA ARG A 402 -30.02 -13.70 -5.68
C ARG A 402 -29.48 -12.83 -6.82
N GLN A 403 -30.16 -11.74 -7.14
CA GLN A 403 -29.77 -10.71 -8.11
C GLN A 403 -30.13 -9.34 -7.51
N PRO A 404 -29.41 -8.92 -6.45
CA PRO A 404 -29.80 -7.76 -5.66
C PRO A 404 -29.52 -6.44 -6.39
N TYR A 405 -30.25 -5.39 -6.03
CA TYR A 405 -29.99 -4.04 -6.56
C TYR A 405 -28.61 -3.52 -6.14
N ILE A 406 -28.21 -3.79 -4.90
CA ILE A 406 -26.91 -3.45 -4.34
C ILE A 406 -26.29 -4.75 -3.86
N ASP A 407 -25.20 -5.22 -4.45
CA ASP A 407 -24.59 -6.50 -4.05
C ASP A 407 -23.97 -6.47 -2.64
N SER A 408 -23.66 -7.65 -2.13
CA SER A 408 -23.14 -7.82 -0.76
C SER A 408 -21.81 -7.10 -0.49
N TYR A 409 -20.90 -6.99 -1.47
CA TYR A 409 -19.62 -6.32 -1.30
C TYR A 409 -19.83 -4.81 -1.25
N ARG A 410 -20.65 -4.29 -2.17
CA ARG A 410 -21.04 -2.89 -2.21
C ARG A 410 -21.71 -2.44 -0.91
N ARG A 411 -22.67 -3.20 -0.39
CA ARG A 411 -23.32 -2.88 0.90
C ARG A 411 -22.31 -2.84 2.06
N ASN A 412 -21.33 -3.73 2.07
CA ASN A 412 -20.28 -3.72 3.10
C ASN A 412 -19.40 -2.48 3.01
N LEU A 413 -18.95 -2.12 1.81
CA LEU A 413 -18.15 -0.92 1.58
C LEU A 413 -18.91 0.38 1.91
N GLN A 414 -20.19 0.44 1.53
CA GLN A 414 -21.08 1.58 1.83
C GLN A 414 -21.27 1.74 3.35
N ARG A 415 -21.50 0.66 4.09
CA ARG A 415 -21.59 0.71 5.57
C ARG A 415 -20.29 1.19 6.21
N GLU A 416 -19.14 0.68 5.76
CA GLU A 416 -17.84 1.10 6.27
C GLU A 416 -17.57 2.59 5.99
N THR A 417 -17.87 3.05 4.78
CA THR A 417 -17.70 4.45 4.39
C THR A 417 -18.64 5.36 5.19
N LEU A 418 -19.90 4.96 5.36
CA LEU A 418 -20.84 5.68 6.23
C LEU A 418 -20.33 5.76 7.67
N GLN A 419 -19.77 4.67 8.21
CA GLN A 419 -19.22 4.66 9.55
C GLN A 419 -18.08 5.69 9.69
N GLN A 420 -17.14 5.73 8.74
CA GLN A 420 -16.03 6.69 8.78
C GLN A 420 -16.49 8.15 8.64
N LEU A 421 -17.43 8.44 7.74
CA LEU A 421 -18.03 9.78 7.63
C LEU A 421 -18.78 10.18 8.90
N SER A 422 -19.49 9.22 9.52
CA SER A 422 -20.23 9.44 10.76
C SER A 422 -19.30 9.73 11.93
N ASP A 423 -18.20 8.98 12.04
CA ASP A 423 -17.17 9.19 13.06
C ASP A 423 -16.49 10.55 12.87
N MET A 424 -16.20 10.96 11.64
CA MET A 424 -15.64 12.28 11.33
C MET A 424 -16.55 13.43 11.81
N VAL A 425 -17.86 13.30 11.60
CA VAL A 425 -18.84 14.31 12.05
C VAL A 425 -18.98 14.33 13.58
N THR A 426 -19.10 13.16 14.22
CA THR A 426 -19.49 13.02 15.63
C THR A 426 -18.31 12.98 16.61
N ARG A 427 -17.22 12.31 16.25
CA ARG A 427 -16.02 12.14 17.08
C ARG A 427 -14.93 13.14 16.70
N GLY A 428 -15.00 13.71 15.51
CA GLY A 428 -13.97 14.56 14.92
C GLY A 428 -12.95 13.74 14.11
N GLY A 429 -11.92 14.42 13.62
CA GLY A 429 -10.93 13.85 12.71
C GLY A 429 -10.78 14.73 11.47
N GLY A 430 -9.55 14.87 10.99
CA GLY A 430 -9.20 15.80 9.92
C GLY A 430 -9.44 17.29 10.29
N PRO A 431 -9.33 18.19 9.29
CA PRO A 431 -9.66 19.61 9.44
C PRO A 431 -11.18 19.84 9.53
N GLU A 432 -11.62 20.96 10.09
CA GLU A 432 -13.05 21.30 10.25
C GLU A 432 -13.82 21.33 8.91
N ASP A 433 -13.14 21.74 7.82
CA ASP A 433 -13.72 21.72 6.48
C ASP A 433 -14.06 20.30 6.03
N ALA A 434 -13.22 19.30 6.35
CA ALA A 434 -13.51 17.90 6.06
C ALA A 434 -14.75 17.41 6.82
N ARG A 435 -14.90 17.82 8.09
CA ARG A 435 -16.07 17.49 8.92
C ARG A 435 -17.36 18.11 8.35
N THR A 436 -17.28 19.35 7.90
CA THR A 436 -18.41 20.06 7.28
C THR A 436 -18.79 19.43 5.94
N LEU A 437 -17.80 19.09 5.10
CA LEU A 437 -18.00 18.35 3.85
C LEU A 437 -18.60 16.96 4.09
N ALA A 438 -18.14 16.22 5.10
CA ALA A 438 -18.73 14.93 5.50
C ALA A 438 -20.22 15.09 5.82
N ARG A 439 -20.57 16.10 6.64
CA ARG A 439 -21.97 16.41 6.99
C ARG A 439 -22.79 16.75 5.74
N MET A 440 -22.25 17.57 4.83
CA MET A 440 -22.90 17.89 3.54
C MET A 440 -23.16 16.64 2.69
N HIS A 441 -22.17 15.75 2.58
CA HIS A 441 -22.33 14.50 1.84
C HIS A 441 -23.36 13.57 2.47
N LEU A 442 -23.39 13.44 3.81
CA LEU A 442 -24.41 12.67 4.52
C LEU A 442 -25.82 13.22 4.28
N GLN A 443 -26.01 14.55 4.31
CA GLN A 443 -27.29 15.17 3.96
C GLN A 443 -27.74 14.83 2.53
N ARG A 444 -26.81 14.91 1.57
CA ARG A 444 -27.08 14.55 0.17
C ARG A 444 -27.48 13.08 0.02
N LEU A 445 -26.74 12.17 0.67
CA LEU A 445 -27.04 10.74 0.66
C LEU A 445 -28.42 10.45 1.27
N ASN A 446 -28.79 11.11 2.36
CA ASN A 446 -30.13 10.96 2.96
C ASN A 446 -31.25 11.36 1.99
N THR A 447 -31.07 12.43 1.22
CA THR A 447 -32.01 12.86 0.18
C THR A 447 -32.12 11.81 -0.94
N GLN A 448 -30.98 11.28 -1.41
CA GLN A 448 -30.93 10.22 -2.41
C GLN A 448 -31.65 8.94 -1.96
N LEU A 449 -31.37 8.49 -0.73
CA LEU A 449 -32.04 7.34 -0.11
C LEU A 449 -33.57 7.54 -0.02
N THR A 450 -34.01 8.76 0.30
CA THR A 450 -35.44 9.09 0.34
C THR A 450 -36.10 8.92 -1.02
N GLY A 451 -35.43 9.35 -2.10
CA GLY A 451 -35.89 9.16 -3.47
C GLY A 451 -36.01 7.68 -3.83
N LEU A 452 -34.97 6.90 -3.59
CA LEU A 452 -34.93 5.47 -3.90
C LEU A 452 -36.00 4.67 -3.16
N LEU A 453 -36.14 4.88 -1.85
CA LEU A 453 -37.12 4.16 -1.03
C LEU A 453 -38.57 4.50 -1.39
N LYS A 454 -38.82 5.64 -2.06
CA LYS A 454 -40.14 6.06 -2.55
C LYS A 454 -40.41 5.70 -4.01
N SER A 455 -39.40 5.24 -4.76
CA SER A 455 -39.56 4.90 -6.17
C SER A 455 -40.56 3.74 -6.34
N LYS A 456 -41.55 3.94 -7.21
CA LYS A 456 -42.51 2.90 -7.59
C LYS A 456 -42.01 2.04 -8.75
N GLU A 457 -41.01 2.52 -9.48
CA GLU A 457 -40.41 1.84 -10.64
C GLU A 457 -39.26 0.90 -10.24
N LEU A 458 -38.86 0.93 -8.96
CA LEU A 458 -37.80 0.14 -8.39
C LEU A 458 -38.34 -0.86 -7.37
N LYS A 459 -38.34 -2.14 -7.73
CA LYS A 459 -38.66 -3.22 -6.80
C LYS A 459 -37.36 -3.80 -6.24
N LEU A 460 -36.98 -3.29 -5.07
CA LEU A 460 -35.81 -3.74 -4.31
C LEU A 460 -36.01 -5.14 -3.72
N ASP A 461 -34.94 -5.93 -3.73
CA ASP A 461 -34.77 -7.12 -2.91
C ASP A 461 -34.69 -6.78 -1.41
N ASP A 462 -34.85 -7.78 -0.54
CA ASP A 462 -34.96 -7.56 0.90
C ASP A 462 -33.64 -7.05 1.49
N TYR A 463 -32.49 -7.54 1.00
CA TYR A 463 -31.18 -7.09 1.48
C TYR A 463 -30.90 -5.65 1.11
N SER A 464 -31.17 -5.24 -0.13
CA SER A 464 -30.97 -3.85 -0.56
C SER A 464 -31.93 -2.91 0.16
N ARG A 465 -33.20 -3.29 0.31
CA ARG A 465 -34.19 -2.49 1.06
C ARG A 465 -33.78 -2.28 2.51
N ALA A 466 -33.44 -3.36 3.22
CA ALA A 466 -33.01 -3.30 4.61
C ALA A 466 -31.74 -2.45 4.77
N HIS A 467 -30.79 -2.59 3.85
CA HIS A 467 -29.56 -1.80 3.86
C HIS A 467 -29.81 -0.31 3.66
N LEU A 468 -30.66 0.08 2.71
CA LEU A 468 -30.99 1.48 2.45
C LEU A 468 -31.74 2.11 3.63
N GLN A 469 -32.66 1.36 4.25
CA GLN A 469 -33.40 1.81 5.44
C GLN A 469 -32.50 1.99 6.66
N ASP A 470 -31.65 1.01 6.98
CA ASP A 470 -30.68 1.10 8.08
C ASP A 470 -29.69 2.24 7.86
N SER A 471 -29.16 2.37 6.63
CA SER A 471 -28.26 3.47 6.26
C SER A 471 -28.91 4.84 6.44
N GLN A 472 -30.17 5.00 6.00
CA GLN A 472 -30.89 6.26 6.17
C GLN A 472 -31.13 6.57 7.66
N ALA A 473 -31.48 5.57 8.47
CA ALA A 473 -31.67 5.74 9.91
C ALA A 473 -30.39 6.19 10.60
N ARG A 474 -29.25 5.56 10.30
CA ARG A 474 -27.92 5.94 10.82
C ARG A 474 -27.53 7.36 10.42
N ILE A 475 -27.73 7.72 9.16
CA ILE A 475 -27.45 9.09 8.69
C ILE A 475 -28.29 10.11 9.46
N LYS A 476 -29.59 9.87 9.64
CA LYS A 476 -30.47 10.76 10.41
C LYS A 476 -30.00 10.90 11.87
N GLN A 477 -29.60 9.80 12.52
CA GLN A 477 -29.05 9.84 13.87
C GLN A 477 -27.80 10.73 13.96
N VAL A 478 -26.89 10.59 13.01
CA VAL A 478 -25.65 11.38 12.94
C VAL A 478 -25.92 12.86 12.68
N LEU A 479 -26.84 13.17 11.76
CA LEU A 479 -27.18 14.55 11.43
C LEU A 479 -27.88 15.28 12.58
N ASN A 480 -28.66 14.54 13.39
CA ASN A 480 -29.36 15.05 14.56
C ASN A 480 -28.49 15.06 15.84
N ALA A 481 -27.33 14.42 15.84
CA ALA A 481 -26.45 14.41 17.00
C ALA A 481 -25.98 15.84 17.32
N GLN A 482 -26.31 16.31 18.52
CA GLN A 482 -25.81 17.58 19.04
C GLN A 482 -24.34 17.40 19.44
N LEU A 483 -23.48 18.31 18.98
CA LEU A 483 -22.08 18.36 19.41
C LEU A 483 -22.01 19.15 20.71
N GLU A 484 -21.89 18.46 21.86
CA GLU A 484 -21.53 19.13 23.10
C GLU A 484 -20.05 19.53 23.06
N ILE A 485 -19.79 20.84 23.02
CA ILE A 485 -18.47 21.40 23.25
C ILE A 485 -18.29 21.46 24.77
N SER A 486 -17.64 20.45 25.36
CA SER A 486 -17.21 20.54 26.76
C SER A 486 -16.18 21.65 26.90
N ALA A 487 -16.60 22.78 27.48
CA ALA A 487 -15.72 23.82 27.98
C ALA A 487 -15.31 23.44 29.41
N GLY A 488 -14.25 22.63 29.54
CA GLY A 488 -13.72 22.26 30.85
C GLY A 488 -12.74 21.09 30.76
N GLY A 489 -11.55 21.26 31.33
CA GLY A 489 -10.47 20.28 31.26
C GLY A 489 -10.87 18.89 31.75
N SER A 490 -10.13 17.89 31.23
CA SER A 490 -10.36 16.44 31.31
C SER A 490 -11.20 15.89 30.16
N SER A 491 -10.49 15.25 29.22
CA SER A 491 -11.01 14.62 28.02
C SER A 491 -11.87 13.39 28.36
N THR A 492 -13.19 13.55 28.35
CA THR A 492 -14.12 12.46 28.07
C THR A 492 -15.32 13.03 27.32
N ARG A 493 -15.46 12.69 26.03
CA ARG A 493 -16.61 13.06 25.21
C ARG A 493 -17.65 11.95 25.31
N PHE A 494 -18.86 12.28 25.78
CA PHE A 494 -20.02 11.37 25.73
C PHE A 494 -20.89 11.73 24.52
N LEU A 495 -21.41 10.70 23.83
CA LEU A 495 -22.46 10.84 22.82
C LEU A 495 -23.81 10.61 23.49
N ILE A 496 -24.65 11.65 23.57
CA ILE A 496 -26.02 11.52 24.07
C ILE A 496 -26.95 11.36 22.86
N PHE A 497 -27.61 10.20 22.75
CA PHE A 497 -28.73 10.01 21.82
C PHE A 497 -30.01 10.30 22.58
N GLY A 498 -30.58 11.50 22.41
CA GLY A 498 -31.81 11.90 23.07
C GLY A 498 -32.76 12.61 22.10
N ALA A 499 -33.87 11.94 21.78
CA ALA A 499 -35.14 12.62 21.55
C ALA A 499 -36.07 12.12 22.65
N GLU A 500 -36.38 12.97 23.63
CA GLU A 500 -37.54 12.72 24.48
C GLU A 500 -38.80 13.04 23.67
N PRO A 501 -39.83 12.17 23.68
CA PRO A 501 -41.12 12.54 23.15
C PRO A 501 -41.88 13.37 24.19
N LYS A 502 -42.07 14.67 23.89
CA LYS A 502 -43.36 15.37 24.05
C LYS A 502 -43.38 16.68 23.28
#